data_AF-A0A1Y1M9D5-F1
#
_entry.id   AF-A0A1Y1M9D5-F1
#
_cell.length_a   1.000
_cell.length_b   1.000
_cell.length_c   1.000
_cell.angle_alpha   90.00
_cell.angle_beta   90.00
_cell.angle_gamma   90.00
#
_symmetry.space_group_name_H-M   'P 1'
#
loop_
_entity.id
_entity.type
_entity.pdbx_description
1 polymer ?
#
loop_
_entity_poly.entity_id
_entity_poly.type
_entity_poly.pdbx_seq_one_letter_code
_entity_poly.pdbx_strand_id
1 'polypeptide(L)'
;ALTVGKWKILHGSTYNGTWDNWYGPSGRNGFYNATKVLTSPAGKAISKIKVSTNSAVIAHLRKVADVDCGAQKNSFPCKPLEAPCLFDLETDPCERTNLATDHPDTLRKLAARLQEWKETAIPPNNLPLDQKANPKNWGHTWTNFGDYLDYYVAS
;
A
#
# COMPACT_ATOMS: atom_id res chain seq x y z
N ALA A 1 6.94 -8.50 -3.24
CA ALA A 1 6.66 -7.76 -4.49
C ALA A 1 7.90 -6.97 -4.88
N LEU A 2 8.11 -6.69 -6.16
CA LEU A 2 9.18 -5.81 -6.65
C LEU A 2 8.63 -4.96 -7.81
N THR A 3 9.04 -3.69 -7.87
CA THR A 3 8.73 -2.79 -8.98
C THR A 3 10.03 -2.29 -9.61
N VAL A 4 10.14 -2.37 -10.94
CA VAL A 4 11.27 -1.87 -11.72
C VAL A 4 10.73 -1.13 -12.94
N GLY A 5 10.92 0.19 -12.97
CA GLY A 5 10.27 1.05 -13.95
C GLY A 5 8.75 0.92 -13.86
N LYS A 6 8.08 0.74 -15.00
CA LYS A 6 6.64 0.52 -15.07
C LYS A 6 6.17 -0.87 -14.64
N TRP A 7 7.07 -1.84 -14.53
CA TRP A 7 6.69 -3.23 -14.28
C TRP A 7 6.69 -3.57 -12.79
N LYS A 8 5.64 -4.25 -12.34
CA LYS A 8 5.55 -4.81 -10.99
C LYS A 8 5.36 -6.32 -11.04
N ILE A 9 6.13 -7.04 -10.23
CA ILE A 9 5.96 -8.47 -9.99
C ILE A 9 5.39 -8.73 -8.59
N LEU A 10 4.36 -9.58 -8.53
CA LEU A 10 3.90 -10.23 -7.30
C LEU A 10 4.29 -11.70 -7.36
N HIS A 11 5.11 -12.16 -6.41
CA HIS A 11 5.58 -13.53 -6.33
C HIS A 11 5.58 -13.96 -4.86
N GLY A 12 4.64 -14.83 -4.51
CA GLY A 12 4.37 -15.25 -3.14
C GLY A 12 3.13 -14.57 -2.54
N SER A 13 2.68 -15.11 -1.41
CA SER A 13 1.43 -14.77 -0.74
C SER A 13 1.67 -14.46 0.74
N THR A 14 0.68 -13.85 1.40
CA THR A 14 0.66 -13.67 2.86
C THR A 14 -0.55 -14.36 3.47
N TYR A 15 -0.41 -14.89 4.69
CA TYR A 15 -1.46 -15.63 5.39
C TYR A 15 -2.18 -16.68 4.51
N ASN A 16 -1.38 -17.43 3.74
CA ASN A 16 -1.84 -18.50 2.85
C ASN A 16 -2.99 -18.08 1.92
N GLY A 17 -2.88 -16.92 1.29
CA GLY A 17 -3.84 -16.44 0.30
C GLY A 17 -5.02 -15.64 0.86
N THR A 18 -5.15 -15.54 2.19
CA THR A 18 -6.26 -14.83 2.83
C THR A 18 -6.35 -13.36 2.39
N TRP A 19 -5.20 -12.76 2.04
CA TRP A 19 -5.08 -11.35 1.66
C TRP A 19 -4.63 -11.13 0.22
N ASP A 20 -4.80 -12.12 -0.65
CA ASP A 20 -4.35 -12.03 -2.05
C ASP A 20 -5.39 -11.39 -2.99
N ASN A 21 -6.53 -10.95 -2.45
CA ASN A 21 -7.57 -10.28 -3.24
C ASN A 21 -7.19 -8.83 -3.60
N TRP A 22 -7.86 -8.30 -4.61
CA TRP A 22 -7.79 -6.88 -4.93
C TRP A 22 -8.74 -6.08 -4.03
N TYR A 23 -8.19 -5.18 -3.22
CA TYR A 23 -8.97 -4.36 -2.27
C TYR A 23 -9.26 -2.93 -2.77
N GLY A 24 -8.53 -2.48 -3.79
CA GLY A 24 -8.72 -1.19 -4.42
C GLY A 24 -8.46 0.03 -3.52
N PRO A 25 -8.56 1.25 -4.10
CA PRO A 25 -8.41 2.49 -3.36
C PRO A 25 -9.71 2.84 -2.59
N SER A 26 -9.96 2.16 -1.47
CA SER A 26 -11.06 2.50 -0.55
C SER A 26 -10.73 3.70 0.34
N GLY A 27 -11.74 4.30 1.00
CA GLY A 27 -11.56 5.37 1.98
C GLY A 27 -11.17 6.75 1.40
N ARG A 28 -11.16 6.90 0.07
CA ARG A 28 -10.84 8.18 -0.61
C ARG A 28 -12.05 9.08 -0.85
N ASN A 29 -13.25 8.57 -0.56
CA ASN A 29 -14.49 9.30 -0.69
C ASN A 29 -14.66 10.23 0.52
N GLY A 30 -14.41 11.53 0.34
CA GLY A 30 -14.55 12.50 1.41
C GLY A 30 -14.39 13.94 0.94
N PHE A 31 -15.04 14.86 1.64
CA PHE A 31 -14.88 16.29 1.37
C PHE A 31 -13.50 16.76 1.84
N TYR A 32 -12.68 17.24 0.90
CA TYR A 32 -11.37 17.79 1.22
C TYR A 32 -11.45 19.30 1.47
N ASN A 33 -11.19 19.72 2.71
CA ASN A 33 -11.21 21.14 3.08
C ASN A 33 -9.86 21.81 2.80
N ALA A 34 -9.71 22.37 1.59
CA ALA A 34 -8.50 23.07 1.18
C ALA A 34 -8.15 24.27 2.09
N THR A 35 -9.16 24.94 2.67
CA THR A 35 -8.94 26.07 3.59
C THR A 35 -8.13 25.65 4.80
N LYS A 36 -8.46 24.51 5.43
CA LYS A 36 -7.71 23.99 6.59
C LYS A 36 -6.23 23.79 6.27
N VAL A 37 -5.91 23.35 5.05
CA VAL A 37 -4.53 23.15 4.57
C VAL A 37 -3.84 24.49 4.36
N LEU A 38 -4.48 25.44 3.69
CA LEU A 38 -3.94 26.77 3.43
C LEU A 38 -3.69 27.56 4.73
N THR A 39 -4.57 27.43 5.72
CA THR A 39 -4.45 28.12 7.02
C THR A 39 -3.55 27.40 8.02
N SER A 40 -3.09 26.18 7.71
CA SER A 40 -2.19 25.40 8.56
C SER A 40 -0.82 26.09 8.72
N PRO A 41 -0.01 25.70 9.74
CA PRO A 41 1.37 26.19 9.86
C PRO A 41 2.20 25.97 8.59
N ALA A 42 2.04 24.80 7.94
CA ALA A 42 2.71 24.50 6.68
C ALA A 42 2.24 25.41 5.53
N GLY A 43 0.92 25.62 5.39
CA GLY A 43 0.37 26.53 4.37
C GLY A 43 0.83 27.97 4.54
N LYS A 44 0.90 28.45 5.79
CA LYS A 44 1.45 29.79 6.14
C LYS A 44 2.95 29.90 5.90
N ALA A 45 3.72 28.81 6.02
CA ALA A 45 5.14 28.81 5.71
C ALA A 45 5.38 28.87 4.20
N ILE A 46 4.63 28.07 3.43
CA ILE A 46 4.69 28.03 1.97
C ILE A 46 4.29 29.38 1.35
N SER A 47 3.29 30.08 1.92
CA SER A 47 2.89 31.40 1.42
C SER A 47 4.00 32.46 1.53
N LYS A 48 4.93 32.32 2.49
CA LYS A 48 6.08 33.23 2.65
C LYS A 48 7.12 33.10 1.54
N ILE A 49 7.24 31.93 0.91
CA ILE A 49 8.16 31.70 -0.21
C ILE A 49 7.52 31.94 -1.58
N LYS A 50 6.37 32.64 -1.62
CA LYS A 50 5.65 33.06 -2.84
C LYS A 50 5.28 31.91 -3.80
N VAL A 51 5.22 30.68 -3.32
CA VAL A 51 4.64 29.58 -4.09
C VAL A 51 3.12 29.77 -4.06
N SER A 52 2.53 30.07 -5.22
CA SER A 52 1.08 30.31 -5.32
C SER A 52 0.31 29.00 -5.14
N THR A 53 -0.13 28.74 -3.91
CA THR A 53 -1.08 27.68 -3.58
C THR A 53 -2.41 28.31 -3.19
N ASN A 54 -3.44 28.07 -3.99
CA ASN A 54 -4.82 28.41 -3.66
C ASN A 54 -5.71 27.17 -3.76
N SER A 55 -6.97 27.27 -3.34
CA SER A 55 -7.88 26.13 -3.31
C SER A 55 -8.09 25.48 -4.67
N ALA A 56 -8.06 26.25 -5.77
CA ALA A 56 -8.20 25.71 -7.12
C ALA A 56 -6.96 24.91 -7.55
N VAL A 57 -5.76 25.43 -7.25
CA VAL A 57 -4.50 24.70 -7.48
C VAL A 57 -4.47 23.41 -6.67
N ILE A 58 -4.86 23.46 -5.39
CA ILE A 58 -4.93 22.26 -4.54
C ILE A 58 -5.93 21.25 -5.10
N ALA A 59 -7.13 21.68 -5.49
CA ALA A 59 -8.13 20.80 -6.08
C ALA A 59 -7.64 20.16 -7.39
N HIS A 60 -6.99 20.95 -8.25
CA HIS A 60 -6.41 20.46 -9.50
C HIS A 60 -5.31 19.44 -9.25
N LEU A 61 -4.32 19.76 -8.41
CA LEU A 61 -3.21 18.86 -8.06
C LEU A 61 -3.71 17.54 -7.45
N ARG A 62 -4.72 17.61 -6.58
CA ARG A 62 -5.35 16.41 -6.02
C ARG A 62 -6.01 15.57 -7.09
N LYS A 63 -6.75 16.19 -8.02
CA LYS A 63 -7.44 15.48 -9.10
C LYS A 63 -6.44 14.76 -10.03
N VAL A 64 -5.34 15.41 -10.40
CA VAL A 64 -4.35 14.81 -11.30
C VAL A 64 -3.45 13.77 -10.60
N ALA A 65 -3.35 13.83 -9.27
CA ALA A 65 -2.62 12.85 -8.47
C ALA A 65 -3.48 11.65 -8.03
N ASP A 66 -4.80 11.71 -8.26
CA ASP A 66 -5.68 10.61 -7.86
C ASP A 66 -5.67 9.50 -8.90
N VAL A 67 -5.81 8.26 -8.43
CA VAL A 67 -5.91 7.08 -9.28
C VAL A 67 -7.37 6.63 -9.27
N ASP A 68 -8.07 6.90 -10.36
CA ASP A 68 -9.44 6.44 -10.56
C ASP A 68 -9.45 5.07 -11.23
N CYS A 69 -9.76 4.04 -10.46
CA CYS A 69 -9.87 2.68 -10.96
C CYS A 69 -11.25 2.34 -11.53
N GLY A 70 -12.26 3.21 -11.40
CA GLY A 70 -13.62 3.00 -11.89
C GLY A 70 -14.31 1.70 -11.45
N ALA A 71 -15.50 1.46 -12.02
CA ALA A 71 -16.25 0.22 -11.87
C ALA A 71 -15.65 -0.90 -12.75
N GLN A 72 -15.62 -2.13 -12.24
CA GLN A 72 -15.01 -3.28 -12.90
C GLN A 72 -15.65 -3.55 -14.27
N LYS A 73 -14.83 -3.74 -15.31
CA LYS A 73 -15.31 -4.19 -16.64
C LYS A 73 -14.64 -5.46 -17.13
N ASN A 74 -13.32 -5.62 -16.95
CA ASN A 74 -12.59 -6.86 -17.24
C ASN A 74 -11.38 -6.95 -16.29
N SER A 75 -11.27 -8.03 -15.50
CA SER A 75 -10.17 -8.26 -14.56
C SER A 75 -9.57 -9.64 -14.84
N PHE A 76 -8.24 -9.72 -14.92
CA PHE A 76 -7.51 -10.99 -14.98
C PHE A 76 -6.81 -11.18 -13.64
N PRO A 77 -7.44 -11.88 -12.69
CA PRO A 77 -7.03 -11.89 -11.31
C PRO A 77 -5.64 -12.50 -11.15
N CYS A 78 -4.84 -11.88 -10.31
CA CYS A 78 -3.58 -12.43 -9.86
C CYS A 78 -3.83 -13.48 -8.77
N LYS A 79 -3.26 -14.66 -8.95
CA LYS A 79 -3.29 -15.74 -7.96
C LYS A 79 -1.85 -16.13 -7.61
N PRO A 80 -1.21 -15.42 -6.68
CA PRO A 80 0.24 -15.51 -6.49
C PRO A 80 0.69 -16.81 -5.80
N LEU A 81 -0.25 -17.62 -5.30
CA LEU A 81 -0.01 -19.01 -4.87
C LEU A 81 0.09 -20.01 -6.04
N GLU A 82 -0.54 -19.71 -7.19
CA GLU A 82 -0.49 -20.56 -8.38
C GLU A 82 0.73 -20.22 -9.24
N ALA A 83 0.94 -18.93 -9.54
CA ALA A 83 2.09 -18.44 -10.31
C ALA A 83 2.37 -16.96 -10.03
N PRO A 84 3.60 -16.47 -10.28
CA PRO A 84 3.90 -15.05 -10.23
C PRO A 84 3.03 -14.23 -11.19
N CYS A 85 2.67 -13.02 -10.75
CA CYS A 85 1.88 -12.08 -11.54
C CYS A 85 2.74 -10.90 -11.99
N LEU A 86 2.39 -10.32 -13.13
CA LEU A 86 3.06 -9.15 -13.70
C LEU A 86 2.03 -8.07 -14.04
N PHE A 87 2.34 -6.82 -13.74
CA PHE A 87 1.49 -5.66 -14.05
C PHE A 87 2.30 -4.53 -14.68
N ASP A 88 1.68 -3.80 -15.61
CA ASP A 88 2.18 -2.55 -16.17
C ASP A 88 1.49 -1.38 -15.46
N LEU A 89 2.20 -0.69 -14.57
CA LEU A 89 1.66 0.39 -13.73
C LEU A 89 1.37 1.68 -14.50
N GLU A 90 1.91 1.86 -15.72
CA GLU A 90 1.60 3.04 -16.53
C GLU A 90 0.23 2.91 -17.20
N THR A 91 -0.10 1.71 -17.70
CA THR A 91 -1.37 1.45 -18.37
C THR A 91 -2.44 0.89 -17.45
N ASP A 92 -2.03 0.21 -16.38
CA ASP A 92 -2.89 -0.39 -15.35
C ASP A 92 -2.36 -0.06 -13.93
N PRO A 93 -2.51 1.21 -13.49
CA PRO A 93 -2.13 1.62 -12.13
C PRO A 93 -2.96 0.92 -11.04
N CYS A 94 -4.03 0.23 -11.43
CA CYS A 94 -4.95 -0.47 -10.54
C CYS A 94 -4.61 -1.95 -10.36
N GLU A 95 -3.63 -2.48 -11.10
CA GLU A 95 -3.13 -3.86 -10.96
C GLU A 95 -4.24 -4.91 -11.10
N ARG A 96 -5.10 -4.72 -12.11
CA ARG A 96 -6.27 -5.57 -12.38
C ARG A 96 -6.02 -6.61 -13.46
N THR A 97 -5.00 -6.43 -14.28
CA THR A 97 -4.72 -7.32 -15.40
C THR A 97 -3.36 -7.97 -15.21
N ASN A 98 -3.37 -9.27 -14.87
CA ASN A 98 -2.15 -10.05 -14.85
C ASN A 98 -1.64 -10.28 -16.28
N LEU A 99 -0.45 -9.76 -16.57
CA LEU A 99 0.24 -9.78 -17.86
C LEU A 99 1.37 -10.83 -17.91
N ALA A 100 1.45 -11.72 -16.92
CA ALA A 100 2.53 -12.71 -16.79
C ALA A 100 2.66 -13.65 -18.00
N THR A 101 1.55 -14.10 -18.57
CA THR A 101 1.52 -14.97 -19.74
C THR A 101 1.94 -14.25 -21.02
N ASP A 102 1.61 -12.96 -21.11
CA ASP A 102 1.80 -12.16 -22.33
C ASP A 102 3.21 -11.60 -22.41
N HIS A 103 3.90 -11.46 -21.27
CA HIS A 103 5.25 -10.91 -21.18
C HIS A 103 6.21 -11.81 -20.37
N PRO A 104 6.46 -13.07 -20.81
CA PRO A 104 7.24 -14.05 -20.05
C PRO A 104 8.70 -13.63 -19.84
N ASP A 105 9.30 -12.91 -20.78
CA ASP A 105 10.69 -12.43 -20.64
C ASP A 105 10.80 -11.29 -19.61
N THR A 106 9.81 -10.39 -19.56
CA THR A 106 9.73 -9.35 -18.52
C THR A 106 9.54 -9.98 -17.15
N LEU A 107 8.64 -10.97 -17.05
CA LEU A 107 8.43 -11.72 -15.82
C LEU A 107 9.73 -12.39 -15.35
N ARG A 108 10.48 -13.04 -16.26
CA ARG A 108 11.76 -13.70 -15.94
C ARG A 108 12.80 -12.71 -15.43
N LYS A 109 12.91 -11.53 -16.05
CA LYS A 109 13.82 -10.45 -15.61
C LYS A 109 13.49 -9.97 -14.20
N LEU A 110 12.22 -9.67 -13.93
CA LEU A 110 11.80 -9.22 -12.60
C LEU A 110 11.92 -10.33 -11.55
N ALA A 111 11.67 -11.58 -11.90
CA ALA A 111 11.84 -12.72 -11.01
C ALA A 111 13.32 -12.93 -10.65
N ALA A 112 14.23 -12.84 -11.62
CA ALA A 112 15.68 -12.88 -11.37
C ALA A 112 16.13 -11.73 -10.46
N ARG A 113 15.68 -10.50 -10.73
CA ARG A 113 16.00 -9.35 -9.88
C ARG A 113 15.45 -9.50 -8.46
N LEU A 114 14.26 -10.06 -8.30
CA LEU A 114 13.69 -10.36 -6.99
C LEU A 114 14.51 -11.42 -6.25
N GLN A 115 15.04 -12.42 -6.97
CA GLN A 115 15.88 -13.45 -6.38
C GLN A 115 17.22 -12.90 -5.86
N GLU A 116 17.89 -12.04 -6.64
CA GLU A 116 19.12 -11.34 -6.21
C GLU A 116 18.89 -10.59 -4.89
N TRP A 117 17.74 -9.93 -4.73
CA TRP A 117 17.42 -9.20 -3.50
C TRP A 117 17.17 -10.13 -2.32
N LYS A 118 16.51 -11.28 -2.57
CA LYS A 118 16.27 -12.31 -1.54
C LYS A 118 17.57 -12.88 -0.99
N GLU A 119 18.62 -13.00 -1.80
CA GLU A 119 19.93 -13.53 -1.36
C GLU A 119 20.60 -12.66 -0.29
N THR A 120 20.33 -11.35 -0.32
CA THR A 120 20.84 -10.39 0.67
C THR A 120 19.84 -10.06 1.79
N ALA A 121 18.64 -10.65 1.74
CA ALA A 121 17.59 -10.31 2.68
C ALA A 121 17.85 -10.95 4.05
N ILE A 122 17.80 -10.13 5.10
CA ILE A 122 17.82 -10.63 6.48
C ILE A 122 16.47 -11.33 6.75
N PRO A 123 16.46 -12.48 7.45
CA PRO A 123 15.22 -13.16 7.81
C PRO A 123 14.22 -12.21 8.50
N PRO A 124 12.92 -12.30 8.18
CA PRO A 124 11.90 -11.51 8.85
C PRO A 124 11.89 -11.80 10.36
N ASN A 125 11.82 -10.75 11.18
CA ASN A 125 11.72 -10.87 12.64
C ASN A 125 10.26 -10.92 13.12
N ASN A 126 9.37 -11.51 12.32
CA ASN A 126 7.96 -11.59 12.66
C ASN A 126 7.72 -12.66 13.74
N LEU A 127 7.02 -12.27 14.80
CA LEU A 127 6.58 -13.19 15.85
C LEU A 127 5.14 -13.66 15.56
N PRO A 128 4.71 -14.80 16.13
CA PRO A 128 3.31 -15.18 16.15
C PRO A 128 2.44 -14.07 16.76
N LEU A 129 1.17 -14.01 16.33
CA LEU A 129 0.21 -13.05 16.89
C LEU A 129 0.07 -13.27 18.40
N ASP A 130 0.31 -12.21 19.19
CA ASP A 130 0.09 -12.25 20.63
C ASP A 130 -1.39 -12.00 20.95
N GLN A 131 -2.06 -13.01 21.51
CA GLN A 131 -3.47 -12.94 21.92
C GLN A 131 -3.72 -11.86 22.98
N LYS A 132 -2.72 -11.48 23.78
CA LYS A 132 -2.84 -10.41 24.76
C LYS A 132 -3.03 -9.06 24.09
N ALA A 133 -2.51 -8.88 22.88
CA ALA A 133 -2.67 -7.67 22.08
C ALA A 133 -4.10 -7.42 21.59
N ASN A 134 -5.01 -8.39 21.74
CA ASN A 134 -6.36 -8.30 21.19
C ASN A 134 -7.10 -7.09 21.78
N PRO A 135 -7.58 -6.13 20.95
CA PRO A 135 -8.28 -4.94 21.42
C PRO A 135 -9.47 -5.22 22.34
N LYS A 136 -10.09 -6.41 22.26
CA LYS A 136 -11.16 -6.83 23.19
C LYS A 136 -10.73 -6.76 24.67
N ASN A 137 -9.43 -6.89 24.95
CA ASN A 137 -8.86 -6.82 26.29
C ASN A 137 -8.51 -5.38 26.71
N TRP A 138 -8.60 -4.41 25.80
CA TRP A 138 -8.11 -3.03 25.97
C TRP A 138 -9.19 -2.00 25.59
N GLY A 139 -10.41 -2.21 26.06
CA GLY A 139 -11.53 -1.29 25.79
C GLY A 139 -11.82 -1.13 24.30
N HIS A 140 -11.65 -2.19 23.51
CA HIS A 140 -11.80 -2.19 22.06
C HIS A 140 -10.88 -1.21 21.31
N THR A 141 -9.75 -0.83 21.93
CA THR A 141 -8.77 0.08 21.37
C THR A 141 -7.43 -0.62 21.18
N TRP A 142 -6.68 -0.21 20.16
CA TRP A 142 -5.30 -0.65 19.98
C TRP A 142 -4.39 0.08 20.97
N THR A 143 -3.59 -0.66 21.73
CA THR A 143 -2.70 -0.09 22.74
C THR A 143 -1.35 -0.82 22.78
N ASN A 144 -0.36 -0.22 23.42
CA ASN A 144 0.96 -0.79 23.73
C ASN A 144 0.85 -1.80 24.89
N PHE A 145 0.10 -2.87 24.68
CA PHE A 145 -0.27 -3.88 25.69
C PHE A 145 0.89 -4.46 26.50
N GLY A 146 2.09 -4.60 25.90
CA GLY A 146 3.27 -5.14 26.56
C GLY A 146 3.69 -4.33 27.78
N ASP A 147 3.60 -3.00 27.69
CA ASP A 147 4.08 -2.07 28.73
C ASP A 147 3.18 -2.08 29.98
N TYR A 148 1.94 -2.56 29.85
CA TYR A 148 0.98 -2.64 30.96
C TYR A 148 1.05 -3.97 31.73
N LEU A 149 1.69 -5.00 31.15
CA LEU A 149 1.75 -6.33 31.74
C LEU A 149 2.94 -6.49 32.69
N ASP A 150 3.99 -5.69 32.53
CA ASP A 150 5.16 -5.68 33.42
C ASP A 150 4.84 -5.15 34.82
N TYR A 151 3.73 -4.43 35.00
CA TYR A 151 3.30 -3.91 36.29
C TYR A 151 2.70 -4.96 37.24
N TYR A 152 2.26 -6.12 36.74
CA TYR A 152 1.57 -7.13 37.54
C TYR A 152 2.47 -8.28 38.04
N VAL A 153 3.74 -8.31 37.64
CA VAL A 153 4.70 -9.36 38.06
C VAL A 153 5.59 -8.89 39.22
N ALA A 154 5.52 -7.60 39.60
CA ALA A 154 6.35 -6.99 40.63
C ALA A 154 5.58 -6.61 41.92
N SER A 155 4.50 -7.33 42.25
CA SER A 155 3.71 -7.16 43.48
C SER A 155 3.37 -8.48 44.13
#